data_AF-A0A953M670-F1
#
_entry.id   AF-A0A953M670-F1
#
_cell.length_a   1.000
_cell.length_b   1.000
_cell.length_c   1.000
_cell.angle_alpha   90.00
_cell.angle_beta   90.00
_cell.angle_gamma   90.00
#
_symmetry.space_group_name_H-M   'P 1'
#
loop_
_entity.id
_entity.type
_entity.pdbx_description
1 polymer ?
#
loop_
_entity_poly.entity_id
_entity_poly.type
_entity_poly.pdbx_seq_one_letter_code
_entity_poly.pdbx_strand_id
1 'polypeptide(L)'
;SFLVEQFLAERWGEHPRVPTMVSADEPEARARDGMAPRPSLALRARQESDAAVGSGHLGAILIHAHCHQRALWGASSTADLLERLFPGRVRVLDTTCCGLAGSFGYARERFDLSMRIGELGVLPAARDMRPGDVLVAPGTSCRHQIRDGAGVRAVHAVELVADAIKQVSS
;
A
#
# COMPACT_ATOMS: atom_id res chain seq x y z
N SER A 1 26.26 10.59 0.81
CA SER A 1 25.61 11.78 1.38
C SER A 1 25.55 12.99 0.46
N PHE A 2 26.19 13.02 -0.72
CA PHE A 2 26.05 14.15 -1.67
C PHE A 2 24.94 13.93 -2.71
N LEU A 3 24.89 12.74 -3.30
CA LEU A 3 23.85 12.34 -4.27
C LEU A 3 22.43 12.33 -3.68
N VAL A 4 22.31 12.13 -2.37
CA VAL A 4 21.03 12.12 -1.67
C VAL A 4 20.48 13.54 -1.52
N GLU A 5 21.33 14.51 -1.16
CA GLU A 5 20.89 15.90 -1.05
C GLU A 5 20.59 16.53 -2.41
N GLN A 6 21.35 16.15 -3.43
CA GLN A 6 21.11 16.60 -4.80
C GLN A 6 19.76 16.06 -5.35
N PHE A 7 19.42 14.79 -5.11
CA PHE A 7 18.13 14.22 -5.48
C PHE A 7 16.94 14.90 -4.76
N LEU A 8 17.13 15.26 -3.47
CA LEU A 8 16.12 15.95 -2.67
C LEU A 8 15.87 17.38 -3.15
N ALA A 9 16.95 18.11 -3.49
CA ALA A 9 16.86 19.47 -4.01
C ALA A 9 16.22 19.54 -5.40
N GLU A 10 16.51 18.57 -6.28
CA GLU A 10 16.04 18.58 -7.68
C GLU A 10 14.57 18.17 -7.84
N ARG A 11 13.99 17.40 -6.90
CA ARG A 11 12.63 16.82 -7.08
C ARG A 11 11.57 17.22 -6.07
N TRP A 12 11.93 17.82 -4.93
CA TRP A 12 11.04 17.81 -3.76
C TRP A 12 10.83 19.15 -3.05
N GLY A 13 11.32 20.26 -3.62
CA GLY A 13 11.21 21.59 -2.99
C GLY A 13 9.78 22.09 -2.69
N GLU A 14 8.74 21.55 -3.33
CA GLU A 14 7.37 22.10 -3.24
C GLU A 14 6.25 21.03 -3.32
N HIS A 15 6.32 19.92 -2.56
CA HIS A 15 5.23 18.91 -2.62
C HIS A 15 4.05 19.26 -1.67
N PRO A 16 2.82 19.50 -2.19
CA PRO A 16 1.73 20.16 -1.45
C PRO A 16 0.91 19.25 -0.51
N ARG A 17 1.44 18.10 -0.05
CA ARG A 17 0.66 17.10 0.70
C ARG A 17 1.39 16.47 1.88
N VAL A 18 2.19 17.23 2.61
CA VAL A 18 2.75 16.75 3.89
C VAL A 18 1.60 16.72 4.91
N PRO A 19 1.18 15.55 5.42
CA PRO A 19 0.19 15.49 6.50
C PRO A 19 0.76 16.16 7.76
N THR A 20 -0.09 16.70 8.62
CA THR A 20 0.33 17.29 9.90
C THR A 20 1.06 16.23 10.75
N MET A 21 2.39 16.34 10.82
CA MET A 21 3.25 15.36 11.49
C MET A 21 3.19 15.56 13.01
N VAL A 22 2.90 14.48 13.75
CA VAL A 22 2.93 14.47 15.22
C VAL A 22 4.32 14.01 15.66
N SER A 23 4.93 14.74 16.60
CA SER A 23 6.24 14.40 17.17
C SER A 23 6.16 13.07 17.93
N ALA A 24 7.17 12.22 17.77
CA ALA A 24 7.24 10.92 18.45
C ALA A 24 7.33 11.03 19.99
N ASP A 25 7.69 12.22 20.50
CA ASP A 25 7.91 12.49 21.92
C ASP A 25 6.69 13.14 22.62
N GLU A 26 5.56 13.35 21.93
CA GLU A 26 4.36 13.86 22.60
C GLU A 26 3.63 12.77 23.41
N PRO A 27 3.27 13.02 24.68
CA PRO A 27 2.59 12.05 25.54
C PRO A 27 1.22 11.60 24.98
N GLU A 28 0.61 12.37 24.08
CA GLU A 28 -0.64 12.02 23.41
C GLU A 28 -0.50 10.86 22.40
N ALA A 29 0.71 10.61 21.87
CA ALA A 29 0.96 9.50 20.94
C ALA A 29 0.82 8.11 21.59
N ARG A 30 1.04 8.02 22.91
CA ARG A 30 0.86 6.78 23.70
C ARG A 30 -0.58 6.54 24.16
N ALA A 31 -1.42 7.57 24.21
CA ALA A 31 -2.77 7.46 24.77
C ALA A 31 -3.80 6.82 23.83
N ARG A 32 -3.45 6.59 22.55
CA ARG A 32 -4.35 5.97 21.56
C ARG A 32 -4.16 4.45 21.39
N ASP A 33 -3.23 3.84 22.13
CA ASP A 33 -3.00 2.38 22.13
C ASP A 33 -4.02 1.60 23.00
N GLY A 34 -4.98 2.30 23.62
CA GLY A 34 -6.10 1.70 24.32
C GLY A 34 -7.18 1.19 23.37
N MET A 35 -7.02 -0.03 22.85
CA MET A 35 -8.13 -0.80 22.27
C MET A 35 -9.11 -1.18 23.39
N ALA A 36 -10.04 -0.28 23.72
CA ALA A 36 -11.22 -0.65 24.49
C ALA A 36 -12.04 -1.67 23.67
N PRO A 37 -12.50 -2.80 24.25
CA PRO A 37 -13.33 -3.75 23.54
C PRO A 37 -14.64 -3.07 23.14
N ARG A 38 -14.84 -2.83 21.83
CA ARG A 38 -16.13 -2.35 21.33
C ARG A 38 -17.15 -3.50 21.47
N PRO A 39 -18.30 -3.29 22.14
CA PRO A 39 -19.32 -4.31 22.26
C PRO A 39 -19.81 -4.73 20.87
N SER A 40 -19.84 -6.05 20.64
CA SER A 40 -20.32 -6.79 19.47
C SER A 40 -20.90 -5.93 18.33
N LEU A 41 -20.04 -5.44 17.45
CA LEU A 41 -20.44 -4.71 16.25
C LEU A 41 -20.83 -5.68 15.15
N ALA A 42 -22.14 -5.74 14.90
CA ALA A 42 -22.71 -6.14 13.63
C ALA A 42 -21.98 -5.42 12.47
N LEU A 43 -21.49 -6.23 11.53
CA LEU A 43 -20.78 -5.80 10.34
C LEU A 43 -21.70 -4.95 9.44
N ARG A 44 -21.72 -3.63 9.65
CA ARG A 44 -22.16 -2.69 8.62
C ARG A 44 -20.93 -2.25 7.84
N ALA A 45 -20.57 -3.09 6.87
CA ALA A 45 -19.62 -2.75 5.82
C ALA A 45 -20.23 -1.70 4.89
N ARG A 46 -19.81 -0.43 5.02
CA ARG A 46 -19.88 0.58 3.95
C ARG A 46 -18.78 1.62 4.12
N GLN A 47 -18.20 2.00 2.97
CA GLN A 47 -17.16 3.01 2.69
C GLN A 47 -15.72 2.50 2.91
N GLU A 48 -14.90 2.24 1.88
CA GLU A 48 -14.76 2.84 0.54
C GLU A 48 -14.66 1.74 -0.54
N SER A 49 -15.76 1.46 -1.24
CA SER A 49 -15.80 0.50 -2.34
C SER A 49 -16.09 1.23 -3.65
N ASP A 50 -15.09 1.93 -4.18
CA ASP A 50 -15.11 2.44 -5.57
C ASP A 50 -13.78 2.13 -6.28
N ALA A 51 -13.19 0.98 -5.97
CA ALA A 51 -12.41 0.25 -6.96
C ALA A 51 -13.29 -0.87 -7.49
N ALA A 52 -14.45 -0.52 -8.07
CA ALA A 52 -15.11 -1.47 -8.92
C ALA A 52 -14.09 -1.81 -10.02
N VAL A 53 -13.62 -3.06 -10.05
CA VAL A 53 -13.12 -3.65 -11.28
C VAL A 53 -14.32 -3.68 -12.23
N GLY A 54 -14.64 -2.51 -12.78
CA GLY A 54 -15.69 -2.31 -13.76
C GLY A 54 -15.35 -3.17 -14.96
N SER A 55 -16.37 -3.58 -15.69
CA SER A 55 -16.35 -4.50 -16.84
C SER A 55 -15.44 -4.09 -18.02
N GLY A 56 -14.51 -3.16 -17.84
CA GLY A 56 -13.41 -2.86 -18.74
C GLY A 56 -12.29 -3.90 -18.66
N HIS A 57 -11.37 -3.82 -19.62
CA HIS A 57 -10.19 -4.68 -19.69
C HIS A 57 -9.30 -4.49 -18.45
N LEU A 58 -9.35 -5.43 -17.50
CA LEU A 58 -8.40 -5.50 -16.39
C LEU A 58 -6.97 -5.69 -16.94
N GLY A 59 -6.07 -4.77 -16.60
CA GLY A 59 -4.66 -4.79 -16.98
C GLY A 59 -3.83 -5.78 -16.15
N ALA A 60 -2.57 -5.45 -15.92
CA ALA A 60 -1.69 -6.28 -15.09
C ALA A 60 -2.03 -6.14 -13.59
N ILE A 61 -1.93 -7.24 -12.86
CA ILE A 61 -2.08 -7.29 -11.41
C ILE A 61 -0.68 -7.32 -10.80
N LEU A 62 -0.24 -6.17 -10.29
CA LEU A 62 1.07 -5.99 -9.70
C LEU A 62 0.99 -6.29 -8.20
N ILE A 63 1.86 -7.14 -7.67
CA ILE A 63 1.84 -7.52 -6.25
C ILE A 63 3.06 -6.95 -5.54
N HIS A 64 2.83 -6.06 -4.58
CA HIS A 64 3.81 -5.72 -3.55
C HIS A 64 3.61 -6.64 -2.33
N ALA A 65 4.47 -7.65 -2.20
CA ALA A 65 4.46 -8.52 -1.04
C ALA A 65 4.91 -7.78 0.21
N HIS A 66 4.15 -7.91 1.30
CA HIS A 66 4.50 -7.28 2.57
C HIS A 66 5.84 -7.83 3.08
N CYS A 67 6.75 -6.96 3.53
CA CYS A 67 8.07 -7.35 4.04
C CYS A 67 8.05 -8.53 5.04
N HIS A 68 7.11 -8.58 5.98
CA HIS A 68 6.96 -9.72 6.90
C HIS A 68 6.55 -11.01 6.19
N GLN A 69 5.59 -10.93 5.26
CA GLN A 69 5.16 -12.07 4.45
C GLN A 69 6.33 -12.59 3.59
N ARG A 70 7.07 -11.69 2.94
CA ARG A 70 8.21 -12.04 2.10
C ARG A 70 9.30 -12.76 2.90
N ALA A 71 9.60 -12.28 4.11
CA ALA A 71 10.63 -12.88 4.98
C ALA A 71 10.26 -14.28 5.48
N LEU A 72 8.97 -14.54 5.74
CA LEU A 72 8.51 -15.80 6.31
C LEU A 72 8.10 -16.84 5.25
N TRP A 73 7.37 -16.40 4.23
CA TRP A 73 6.66 -17.29 3.29
C TRP A 73 6.80 -16.88 1.82
N GLY A 74 7.60 -15.84 1.52
CA GLY A 74 7.69 -15.28 0.18
C GLY A 74 6.38 -14.60 -0.27
N ALA A 75 6.17 -14.52 -1.58
CA ALA A 75 5.01 -13.88 -2.19
C ALA A 75 4.06 -14.86 -2.92
N SER A 76 4.44 -16.14 -2.98
CA SER A 76 3.79 -17.14 -3.83
C SER A 76 2.32 -17.36 -3.48
N SER A 77 1.97 -17.45 -2.20
CA SER A 77 0.58 -17.75 -1.80
C SER A 77 -0.46 -16.76 -2.36
N THR A 78 -0.14 -15.46 -2.35
CA THR A 78 -1.03 -14.44 -2.93
C THR A 78 -0.97 -14.45 -4.45
N ALA A 79 0.22 -14.65 -5.03
CA ALA A 79 0.40 -14.69 -6.47
C ALA A 79 -0.33 -15.89 -7.10
N ASP A 80 -0.14 -17.09 -6.56
CA ASP A 80 -0.73 -18.34 -7.03
C ASP A 80 -2.27 -18.28 -6.97
N LEU A 81 -2.83 -17.70 -5.91
CA LEU A 81 -4.27 -17.49 -5.80
C LEU A 81 -4.79 -16.56 -6.91
N LEU A 82 -4.15 -15.41 -7.09
CA LEU A 82 -4.59 -14.43 -8.08
C LEU A 82 -4.34 -14.94 -9.51
N GLU A 83 -3.29 -15.72 -9.73
CA GLU A 83 -2.98 -16.29 -11.05
C GLU A 83 -4.01 -17.34 -11.46
N ARG A 84 -4.57 -18.09 -10.49
CA ARG A 84 -5.70 -19.00 -10.76
C ARG A 84 -6.97 -18.27 -11.16
N LEU A 85 -7.22 -17.08 -10.59
CA LEU A 85 -8.41 -16.28 -10.88
C LEU A 85 -8.24 -15.39 -12.12
N PHE A 86 -7.01 -14.95 -12.40
CA PHE A 86 -6.67 -14.02 -13.47
C PHE A 86 -5.42 -14.51 -14.23
N PRO A 87 -5.50 -15.63 -14.97
CA PRO A 87 -4.34 -16.23 -15.61
C PRO A 87 -3.61 -15.27 -16.57
N GLY A 88 -2.28 -15.24 -16.47
CA GLY A 88 -1.39 -14.44 -17.31
C GLY A 88 -1.34 -12.95 -16.97
N ARG A 89 -1.98 -12.51 -15.89
CA ARG A 89 -2.03 -11.09 -15.50
C ARG A 89 -1.22 -10.77 -14.25
N VAL A 90 -0.81 -11.77 -13.46
CA VAL A 90 -0.16 -11.52 -12.18
C VAL A 90 1.35 -11.33 -12.33
N ARG A 91 1.86 -10.26 -11.73
CA ARG A 91 3.29 -9.97 -11.65
C ARG A 91 3.68 -9.57 -10.23
N VAL A 92 4.50 -10.38 -9.57
CA VAL A 92 5.10 -10.00 -8.29
C VAL A 92 6.20 -8.96 -8.54
N LEU A 93 6.09 -7.82 -7.88
CA LEU A 93 7.09 -6.76 -7.96
C LEU A 93 8.35 -7.17 -7.17
N ASP A 94 9.52 -6.92 -7.77
CA ASP A 94 10.79 -7.05 -7.07
C ASP A 94 11.02 -5.83 -6.17
N THR A 95 10.37 -5.86 -5.01
CA THR A 95 10.33 -4.77 -4.02
C THR A 95 10.50 -5.35 -2.62
N THR A 96 11.13 -4.61 -1.72
CA THR A 96 11.51 -5.09 -0.39
C THR A 96 10.55 -4.61 0.70
N CYS A 97 10.58 -3.33 1.02
CA CYS A 97 9.73 -2.68 2.03
C CYS A 97 9.10 -1.42 1.44
N CYS A 98 7.91 -1.06 1.92
CA CYS A 98 7.28 0.20 1.54
C CYS A 98 7.86 1.42 2.28
N GLY A 99 8.53 1.21 3.41
CA GLY A 99 9.04 2.28 4.28
C GLY A 99 8.15 2.56 5.49
N LEU A 100 6.87 2.20 5.42
CA LEU A 100 5.91 2.40 6.50
C LEU A 100 5.76 1.16 7.39
N ALA A 101 6.60 1.07 8.42
CA ALA A 101 6.50 0.06 9.48
C ALA A 101 5.66 0.58 10.66
N GLY A 102 4.33 0.58 10.52
CA GLY A 102 3.41 1.08 11.57
C GLY A 102 3.55 2.59 11.77
N SER A 103 3.69 3.03 13.04
CA SER A 103 3.89 4.46 13.37
C SER A 103 5.29 4.99 13.04
N PHE A 104 6.26 4.10 12.75
CA PHE A 104 7.65 4.48 12.47
C PHE A 104 7.77 5.57 11.40
N GLY A 105 7.06 5.40 10.27
CA GLY A 105 7.14 6.31 9.13
C GLY A 105 6.32 7.59 9.27
N TYR A 106 5.51 7.72 10.33
CA TYR A 106 4.77 8.96 10.63
C TYR A 106 5.50 9.88 11.60
N ALA A 107 6.54 9.38 12.27
CA ALA A 107 7.40 10.23 13.09
C ALA A 107 8.15 11.21 12.18
N ARG A 108 8.06 12.50 12.49
CA ARG A 108 8.67 13.58 11.71
C ARG A 108 10.15 13.33 11.43
N GLU A 109 10.87 12.80 12.40
CA GLU A 109 12.32 12.53 12.33
C GLU A 109 12.65 11.40 11.34
N ARG A 110 11.67 10.55 11.00
CA ARG A 110 11.83 9.33 10.19
C ARG A 110 11.04 9.37 8.90
N PHE A 111 10.22 10.39 8.67
CA PHE A 111 9.42 10.55 7.47
C PHE A 111 10.28 10.51 6.20
N ASP A 112 11.36 11.29 6.14
CA ASP A 112 12.25 11.33 4.98
C ASP A 112 12.94 10.00 4.73
N LEU A 113 13.24 9.23 5.78
CA LEU A 113 13.80 7.89 5.63
C LEU A 113 12.73 6.90 5.12
N SER A 114 11.52 6.96 5.66
CA SER A 114 10.37 6.16 5.21
C SER A 114 10.12 6.37 3.71
N MET A 115 10.05 7.63 3.28
CA MET A 115 9.87 7.98 1.87
C MET A 115 11.02 7.47 1.00
N ARG A 116 12.28 7.65 1.42
CA ARG A 116 13.44 7.11 0.71
C ARG A 116 13.40 5.59 0.54
N ILE A 117 12.95 4.85 1.56
CA ILE A 117 12.77 3.40 1.46
C ILE A 117 11.68 3.06 0.43
N GLY A 118 10.56 3.78 0.43
CA GLY A 118 9.50 3.60 -0.56
C GLY A 118 9.96 3.86 -2.00
N GLU A 119 10.83 4.86 -2.19
CA GLU A 119 11.43 5.21 -3.49
C GLU A 119 12.42 4.16 -4.03
N LEU A 120 12.86 3.20 -3.21
CA LEU A 120 13.71 2.10 -3.69
C LEU A 120 12.97 1.09 -4.59
N GLY A 121 11.63 1.12 -4.62
CA GLY A 121 10.91 0.27 -5.54
C GLY A 121 9.40 0.43 -5.58
N VAL A 122 8.70 0.43 -4.44
CA VAL A 122 7.23 0.38 -4.45
C VAL A 122 6.59 1.66 -4.99
N LEU A 123 7.16 2.84 -4.67
CA LEU A 123 6.61 4.12 -5.13
C LEU A 123 6.84 4.35 -6.63
N PRO A 124 8.06 4.12 -7.19
CA PRO A 124 8.25 4.15 -8.64
C PRO A 124 7.35 3.15 -9.38
N ALA A 125 7.29 1.90 -8.89
CA ALA A 125 6.45 0.88 -9.51
C ALA A 125 4.96 1.24 -9.52
N ALA A 126 4.47 1.94 -8.49
CA ALA A 126 3.11 2.45 -8.45
C ALA A 126 2.89 3.58 -9.46
N ARG A 127 3.86 4.51 -9.61
CA ARG A 127 3.76 5.62 -10.58
C ARG A 127 3.85 5.16 -12.04
N ASP A 128 4.57 4.08 -12.29
CA ASP A 128 4.77 3.50 -13.63
C ASP A 128 3.62 2.58 -14.09
N MET A 129 2.56 2.46 -13.29
CA MET A 129 1.38 1.65 -13.64
C MET A 129 0.68 2.17 -14.90
N ARG A 130 0.23 1.23 -15.72
CA ARG A 130 -0.55 1.55 -16.93
C ARG A 130 -2.02 1.74 -16.57
N PRO A 131 -2.79 2.49 -17.36
CA PRO A 131 -4.24 2.53 -17.23
C PRO A 131 -4.82 1.11 -17.23
N GLY A 132 -5.62 0.80 -16.20
CA GLY A 132 -6.23 -0.52 -16.01
C GLY A 132 -5.40 -1.52 -15.20
N ASP A 133 -4.13 -1.23 -14.90
CA ASP A 133 -3.35 -2.04 -13.96
C ASP A 133 -3.90 -1.90 -12.53
N VAL A 134 -3.74 -2.96 -11.73
CA VAL A 134 -4.12 -2.99 -10.32
C VAL A 134 -2.91 -3.30 -9.47
N LEU A 135 -2.68 -2.51 -8.42
CA LEU A 135 -1.65 -2.76 -7.43
C LEU A 135 -2.25 -3.42 -6.19
N VAL A 136 -1.74 -4.59 -5.86
CA VAL A 136 -2.13 -5.40 -4.70
C VAL A 136 -1.07 -5.26 -3.62
N ALA A 137 -1.49 -4.85 -2.43
CA ALA A 137 -0.64 -4.75 -1.25
C ALA A 137 -1.39 -5.29 -0.01
N PRO A 138 -0.99 -6.45 0.55
CA PRO A 138 -1.65 -7.06 1.71
C PRO A 138 -1.56 -6.21 2.98
N GLY A 139 -0.44 -5.52 3.20
CA GLY A 139 -0.22 -4.68 4.38
C GLY A 139 -1.00 -3.36 4.33
N THR A 140 -1.74 -3.04 5.39
CA THR A 140 -2.44 -1.75 5.53
C THR A 140 -1.48 -0.57 5.45
N SER A 141 -0.32 -0.66 6.12
CA SER A 141 0.71 0.37 6.04
C SER A 141 1.28 0.52 4.63
N CYS A 142 1.41 -0.59 3.88
CA CYS A 142 1.86 -0.52 2.49
C CYS A 142 0.85 0.26 1.63
N ARG A 143 -0.46 -0.01 1.79
CA ARG A 143 -1.52 0.72 1.06
C ARG A 143 -1.52 2.22 1.40
N HIS A 144 -1.36 2.59 2.67
CA HIS A 144 -1.25 4.00 3.08
C HIS A 144 -0.03 4.67 2.46
N GLN A 145 1.14 4.05 2.56
CA GLN A 145 2.38 4.59 2.00
C GLN A 145 2.30 4.80 0.48
N ILE A 146 1.72 3.85 -0.25
CA ILE A 146 1.54 3.96 -1.70
C ILE A 146 0.56 5.08 -2.05
N ARG A 147 -0.55 5.19 -1.30
CA ARG A 147 -1.53 6.26 -1.49
C ARG A 147 -0.90 7.63 -1.23
N ASP A 148 -0.22 7.77 -0.10
CA ASP A 148 0.28 9.06 0.35
C ASP A 148 1.54 9.47 -0.44
N GLY A 149 2.40 8.50 -0.82
CA GLY A 149 3.66 8.73 -1.53
C GLY A 149 3.56 8.72 -3.07
N ALA A 150 2.62 7.98 -3.66
CA ALA A 150 2.47 7.88 -5.12
C ALA A 150 1.08 8.30 -5.62
N GLY A 151 0.12 8.58 -4.74
CA GLY A 151 -1.25 8.92 -5.15
C GLY A 151 -2.04 7.75 -5.71
N VAL A 152 -1.55 6.52 -5.56
CA VAL A 152 -2.15 5.31 -6.12
C VAL A 152 -2.92 4.54 -5.05
N ARG A 153 -4.15 4.13 -5.38
CA ARG A 153 -4.93 3.24 -4.51
C ARG A 153 -4.51 1.78 -4.75
N ALA A 154 -3.66 1.25 -3.88
CA ALA A 154 -3.44 -0.18 -3.81
C ALA A 154 -4.60 -0.87 -3.06
N VAL A 155 -4.95 -2.10 -3.46
CA VAL A 155 -6.04 -2.90 -2.88
C VAL A 155 -5.52 -4.14 -2.16
N HIS A 156 -6.32 -4.72 -1.28
CA HIS A 156 -6.05 -6.04 -0.72
C HIS A 156 -6.45 -7.14 -1.71
N ALA A 157 -5.72 -8.26 -1.75
CA ALA A 157 -6.02 -9.37 -2.66
C ALA A 157 -7.45 -9.91 -2.50
N VAL A 158 -7.97 -9.92 -1.27
CA VAL A 158 -9.34 -10.35 -0.95
C VAL A 158 -10.40 -9.45 -1.62
N GLU A 159 -10.12 -8.17 -1.84
CA GLU A 159 -11.06 -7.27 -2.54
C GLU A 159 -11.21 -7.73 -4.01
N LEU A 160 -10.10 -8.03 -4.68
CA LEU A 160 -10.12 -8.57 -6.05
C LEU A 160 -10.82 -9.92 -6.14
N VAL A 161 -10.56 -10.80 -5.18
CA VAL A 161 -11.23 -12.11 -5.10
C VAL A 161 -12.74 -11.94 -4.92
N ALA A 162 -13.16 -11.05 -4.02
CA ALA A 162 -14.57 -10.78 -3.78
C ALA A 162 -15.27 -10.23 -5.03
N ASP A 163 -14.61 -9.35 -5.79
CA ASP A 163 -15.18 -8.82 -7.03
C ASP A 163 -15.25 -9.88 -8.14
N ALA A 164 -14.24 -10.75 -8.26
CA ALA A 164 -14.27 -11.89 -9.19
C ALA A 164 -15.45 -12.83 -8.89
N ILE A 165 -15.70 -13.14 -7.61
CA ILE A 165 -16.80 -14.03 -7.20
C ILE A 165 -18.17 -13.43 -7.53
N LYS A 166 -18.36 -12.11 -7.34
CA LYS A 166 -19.61 -11.43 -7.70
C LYS A 166 -19.89 -11.50 -9.20
N GLN A 167 -18.86 -11.36 -10.02
CA GLN A 167 -18.98 -11.44 -11.49
C GLN A 167 -19.42 -12.82 -11.97
N VAL A 168 -18.99 -13.89 -11.29
CA VAL A 168 -19.42 -15.28 -11.62
C VAL A 168 -20.85 -15.58 -11.14
N SER A 169 -21.31 -14.87 -10.10
CA SER A 169 -22.62 -15.11 -9.49
C SER A 169 -23.76 -14.26 -10.09
N SER A 170 -23.44 -13.39 -11.05
CA SER A 170 -24.39 -12.50 -11.74
C SER A 170 -24.67 -13.01 -13.15
#